data_AF-A0A8T0U6Y6-F1
#
_entry.id   AF-A0A8T0U6Y6-F1
#
_cell.length_a   1.000
_cell.length_b   1.000
_cell.length_c   1.000
_cell.angle_alpha   90.00
_cell.angle_beta   90.00
_cell.angle_gamma   90.00
#
_symmetry.space_group_name_H-M   'P 1'
#
loop_
_entity.id
_entity.type
_entity.pdbx_description
1 polymer ?
#
loop_
_entity_poly.entity_id
_entity_poly.type
_entity_poly.pdbx_seq_one_letter_code
_entity_poly.pdbx_strand_id
1 'polypeptide(L)'
;MALIKKVPKTFLLSLAYLLCVATLSHATSLSFSYNFSTPGALTSPDLKYMSNATAAGDRVDLTKNRNWSTGRLAYGRPVQLWDDTGKVASFTSNFTFVIKSLDRSAQGDGMAFFVGTYPPDLPPDSGGGLLGLVSSPFNPDNTDSPAATVAVEFDAFRNEWDPKNTWCHVGVDVNNISSVAYAALPDGCFNGAMSAWVRYDANASRLSVTLRFDDQPGLG
;
A
#
# COMPACT_ATOMS: atom_id res chain seq x y z
N MET A 1 29.20 -19.68 62.24
CA MET A 1 28.98 -20.85 61.36
C MET A 1 27.87 -20.48 60.38
N ALA A 2 28.21 -20.12 59.13
CA ALA A 2 27.23 -19.66 58.15
C ALA A 2 26.68 -20.84 57.33
N LEU A 3 25.35 -21.01 57.35
CA LEU A 3 24.65 -22.11 56.69
C LEU A 3 24.45 -21.77 55.20
N ILE A 4 25.22 -22.41 54.32
CA ILE A 4 25.03 -22.28 52.87
C ILE A 4 23.88 -23.21 52.47
N LYS A 5 22.68 -22.66 52.28
CA LYS A 5 21.53 -23.42 51.76
C LYS A 5 21.75 -23.69 50.26
N LYS A 6 21.84 -24.98 49.90
CA LYS A 6 21.90 -25.43 48.49
C LYS A 6 20.57 -25.11 47.80
N VAL A 7 20.62 -24.32 46.73
CA VAL A 7 19.46 -24.06 45.87
C VAL A 7 19.14 -25.32 45.04
N PRO A 8 17.88 -25.78 44.96
CA PRO A 8 17.51 -26.96 44.19
C PRO A 8 17.72 -26.73 42.69
N LYS A 9 18.36 -27.68 41.98
CA LYS A 9 18.60 -27.60 40.52
C LYS A 9 17.32 -27.41 39.68
N THR A 10 16.19 -27.93 40.14
CA THR A 10 14.88 -27.76 39.49
C THR A 10 14.39 -26.32 39.50
N PHE A 11 14.72 -25.55 40.54
CA PHE A 11 14.39 -24.14 40.68
C PHE A 11 15.18 -23.27 39.70
N LEU A 12 16.44 -23.64 39.44
CA LEU A 12 17.29 -22.97 38.45
C LEU A 12 16.82 -23.24 37.02
N LEU A 13 16.36 -24.45 36.72
CA LEU A 13 15.80 -24.82 35.41
C LEU A 13 14.45 -24.12 35.14
N SER A 14 13.55 -24.05 36.14
CA SER A 14 12.29 -23.33 36.00
C SER A 14 12.49 -21.83 35.84
N LEU A 15 13.44 -21.26 36.58
CA LEU A 15 13.79 -19.83 36.48
C LEU A 15 14.43 -19.51 35.13
N ALA A 16 15.34 -20.35 34.63
CA ALA A 16 15.92 -20.20 33.29
C ALA A 16 14.86 -20.31 32.19
N TYR A 17 13.90 -21.23 32.32
CA TYR A 17 12.77 -21.34 31.40
C TYR A 17 11.86 -20.09 31.42
N LEU A 18 11.50 -19.58 32.60
CA LEU A 18 10.72 -18.34 32.74
C LEU A 18 11.45 -17.11 32.16
N LEU A 19 12.77 -17.00 32.35
CA LEU A 19 13.60 -15.96 31.73
C LEU A 19 13.69 -16.12 30.19
N CYS A 20 13.72 -17.36 29.69
CA CYS A 20 13.73 -17.64 28.25
C CYS A 20 12.39 -17.29 27.59
N VAL A 21 11.26 -17.55 28.27
CA VAL A 21 9.92 -17.18 27.76
C VAL A 21 9.69 -15.67 27.87
N ALA A 22 10.20 -15.00 28.91
CA ALA A 22 10.08 -13.55 29.08
C ALA A 22 10.92 -12.73 28.08
N THR A 23 11.92 -13.35 27.44
CA THR A 23 12.76 -12.72 26.40
C THR A 23 12.29 -13.00 24.97
N LEU A 24 11.21 -13.77 24.79
CA LEU A 24 10.58 -13.92 23.48
C LEU A 24 9.93 -12.59 23.08
N SER A 25 10.59 -11.88 22.16
CA SER A 25 10.01 -10.73 21.48
C SER A 25 8.67 -11.12 20.87
N HIS A 26 7.57 -10.64 21.47
CA HIS A 26 6.25 -10.84 20.91
C HIS A 26 6.16 -10.05 19.60
N ALA A 27 6.00 -10.77 18.48
CA ALA A 27 5.62 -10.13 17.23
C ALA A 27 4.12 -9.77 17.32
N THR A 28 3.81 -8.48 17.35
CA THR A 28 2.44 -8.01 17.18
C THR A 28 2.07 -8.11 15.69
N SER A 29 0.91 -8.67 15.39
CA SER A 29 0.38 -8.74 14.03
C SER A 29 -0.89 -7.90 13.93
N LEU A 30 -0.99 -7.09 12.89
CA LEU A 30 -2.19 -6.34 12.53
C LEU A 30 -2.80 -6.97 11.27
N SER A 31 -4.12 -7.15 11.26
CA SER A 31 -4.85 -7.62 10.09
C SER A 31 -6.21 -6.95 10.04
N PHE A 32 -6.63 -6.54 8.84
CA PHE A 32 -7.96 -6.02 8.57
C PHE A 32 -8.41 -6.47 7.18
N SER A 33 -9.72 -6.56 6.99
CA SER A 33 -10.32 -6.95 5.72
C SER A 33 -11.63 -6.20 5.55
N TYR A 34 -11.83 -5.63 4.36
CA TYR A 34 -13.05 -4.91 4.02
C TYR A 34 -13.72 -5.60 2.83
N ASN A 35 -14.94 -6.10 3.06
CA ASN A 35 -15.87 -6.41 1.98
C ASN A 35 -16.83 -5.24 1.85
N PHE A 36 -16.60 -4.37 0.87
CA PHE A 36 -17.36 -3.13 0.70
C PHE A 36 -18.83 -3.33 0.33
N SER A 37 -19.23 -4.52 -0.11
CA SER A 37 -20.64 -4.87 -0.32
C SER A 37 -21.40 -5.16 0.99
N THR A 38 -20.70 -5.25 2.12
CA THR A 38 -21.32 -5.48 3.44
C THR A 38 -21.82 -4.16 4.03
N PRO A 39 -23.07 -4.08 4.52
CA PRO A 39 -23.59 -2.87 5.17
C PRO A 39 -22.68 -2.37 6.30
N GLY A 40 -22.38 -1.07 6.29
CA GLY A 40 -21.54 -0.42 7.29
C GLY A 40 -20.02 -0.53 7.06
N ALA A 41 -19.55 -1.38 6.14
CA ALA A 41 -18.12 -1.50 5.86
C ALA A 41 -17.51 -0.17 5.37
N LEU A 42 -18.22 0.52 4.48
CA LEU A 42 -17.80 1.79 3.90
C LEU A 42 -17.80 2.97 4.89
N THR A 43 -18.50 2.83 6.01
CA THR A 43 -18.59 3.86 7.06
C THR A 43 -17.75 3.50 8.30
N SER A 44 -16.84 2.53 8.18
CA SER A 44 -15.92 2.19 9.26
C SER A 44 -15.16 3.44 9.72
N PRO A 45 -15.05 3.68 11.04
CA PRO A 45 -14.28 4.82 11.57
C PRO A 45 -12.78 4.69 11.28
N ASP A 46 -12.33 3.48 10.92
CA ASP A 46 -10.95 3.21 10.56
C ASP A 46 -10.66 3.45 9.06
N LEU A 47 -11.62 3.98 8.30
CA LEU A 47 -11.41 4.39 6.90
C LEU A 47 -11.34 5.92 6.81
N LYS A 48 -10.24 6.44 6.27
CA LYS A 48 -10.06 7.86 6.00
C LYS A 48 -10.14 8.13 4.51
N TYR A 49 -11.26 8.72 4.10
CA TYR A 49 -11.47 9.24 2.74
C TYR A 49 -10.85 10.63 2.63
N MET A 50 -10.17 10.89 1.51
CA MET A 50 -9.50 12.15 1.24
C MET A 50 -9.84 12.65 -0.16
N SER A 51 -10.00 13.98 -0.28
CA SER A 51 -10.36 14.66 -1.53
C SER A 51 -11.64 14.08 -2.16
N ASN A 52 -11.59 13.61 -3.41
CA ASN A 52 -12.78 13.12 -4.13
C ASN A 52 -13.13 11.66 -3.86
N ALA A 53 -12.37 10.93 -3.03
CA ALA A 53 -12.70 9.55 -2.71
C ALA A 53 -14.02 9.48 -1.92
N THR A 54 -14.92 8.59 -2.33
CA THR A 54 -16.25 8.47 -1.73
C THR A 54 -16.72 7.03 -1.64
N ALA A 55 -17.59 6.76 -0.68
CA ALA A 55 -18.32 5.50 -0.58
C ALA A 55 -19.42 5.44 -1.66
N ALA A 56 -19.49 4.32 -2.39
CA ALA A 56 -20.40 4.15 -3.52
C ALA A 56 -21.14 2.82 -3.44
N GLY A 57 -22.09 2.71 -2.50
CA GLY A 57 -22.98 1.55 -2.35
C GLY A 57 -22.29 0.27 -1.91
N ASP A 58 -21.56 -0.36 -2.84
CA ASP A 58 -20.86 -1.65 -2.69
C ASP A 58 -19.35 -1.57 -2.89
N ARG A 59 -18.81 -0.37 -3.12
CA ARG A 59 -17.40 -0.11 -3.40
C ARG A 59 -16.95 1.27 -2.92
N VAL A 60 -15.66 1.54 -3.11
CA VAL A 60 -15.09 2.88 -2.98
C VAL A 60 -14.80 3.41 -4.37
N ASP A 61 -15.35 4.58 -4.67
CA ASP A 61 -14.96 5.35 -5.86
C ASP A 61 -13.82 6.29 -5.42
N LEU A 62 -12.57 5.97 -5.81
CA LEU A 62 -11.41 6.82 -5.51
C LEU A 62 -11.49 8.17 -6.24
N THR A 63 -12.10 8.17 -7.42
CA THR A 63 -12.26 9.35 -8.27
C THR A 63 -13.71 9.52 -8.67
N LYS A 64 -14.11 10.77 -8.94
CA LYS A 64 -15.37 11.08 -9.58
C LYS A 64 -15.27 10.76 -11.07
N ASN A 65 -16.43 10.45 -11.66
CA ASN A 65 -16.57 10.19 -13.10
C ASN A 65 -16.47 11.49 -13.94
N ARG A 66 -15.32 12.16 -13.90
CA ARG A 66 -14.99 13.41 -14.61
C ARG A 66 -13.47 13.61 -14.67
N ASN A 67 -13.03 14.51 -15.55
CA ASN A 67 -11.62 14.90 -15.64
C ASN A 67 -11.15 15.61 -14.36
N TRP A 68 -9.84 15.53 -14.08
CA TRP A 68 -9.19 16.22 -12.96
C TRP A 68 -9.79 15.83 -11.60
N SER A 69 -9.88 14.53 -11.35
CA SER A 69 -10.34 13.99 -10.08
C SER A 69 -9.25 13.16 -9.43
N THR A 70 -8.80 13.60 -8.26
CA THR A 70 -7.90 12.85 -7.38
C THR A 70 -8.63 12.52 -6.08
N GLY A 71 -8.42 11.32 -5.56
CA GLY A 71 -8.89 10.94 -4.24
C GLY A 71 -8.08 9.77 -3.70
N ARG A 72 -8.09 9.63 -2.38
CA ARG A 72 -7.31 8.64 -1.64
C ARG A 72 -8.16 8.03 -0.54
N LEU A 73 -8.00 6.73 -0.32
CA LEU A 73 -8.52 6.02 0.83
C LEU A 73 -7.34 5.47 1.62
N ALA A 74 -7.33 5.67 2.93
CA ALA A 74 -6.33 5.10 3.82
C ALA A 74 -6.98 4.37 5.00
N TYR A 75 -6.26 3.38 5.54
CA TYR A 75 -6.54 2.87 6.87
C TYR A 75 -6.17 3.96 7.89
N GLY A 76 -7.13 4.36 8.71
CA GLY A 76 -7.05 5.54 9.58
C GLY A 76 -6.24 5.34 10.85
N ARG A 77 -5.77 4.13 11.15
CA ARG A 77 -4.91 3.83 12.31
C ARG A 77 -3.46 3.64 11.89
N PRO A 78 -2.49 4.00 12.74
CA PRO A 78 -1.08 3.81 12.43
C PRO A 78 -0.75 2.32 12.32
N VAL A 79 0.08 1.97 11.35
CA VAL A 79 0.63 0.62 11.14
C VAL A 79 2.13 0.70 11.38
N GLN A 80 2.63 -0.03 12.38
CA GLN A 80 4.05 -0.05 12.68
C GLN A 80 4.79 -0.96 11.70
N LEU A 81 5.68 -0.40 10.90
CA LEU A 81 6.44 -1.12 9.87
C LEU A 81 7.87 -1.45 10.29
N TRP A 82 8.39 -0.75 11.29
CA TRP A 82 9.67 -1.07 11.92
C TRP A 82 9.67 -0.59 13.38
N ASP A 83 10.65 -1.04 14.15
CA ASP A 83 10.90 -0.60 15.53
C ASP A 83 12.32 -0.05 15.71
N ASP A 84 12.59 0.52 16.89
CA ASP A 84 13.88 1.12 17.24
C ASP A 84 15.01 0.08 17.34
N THR A 85 14.69 -1.22 17.31
CA THR A 85 15.69 -2.30 17.26
C THR A 85 16.15 -2.62 15.84
N GLY A 86 15.54 -1.99 14.83
CA GLY A 86 15.81 -2.23 13.42
C GLY A 86 15.04 -3.42 12.84
N LYS A 87 14.08 -3.99 13.60
CA LYS A 87 13.23 -5.06 13.08
C LYS A 87 12.19 -4.47 12.15
N VAL A 88 12.07 -5.03 10.94
CA VAL A 88 11.13 -4.59 9.91
C VAL A 88 9.98 -5.60 9.77
N ALA A 89 8.75 -5.11 9.62
CA ALA A 89 7.57 -5.92 9.41
C ALA A 89 7.48 -6.40 7.95
N SER A 90 7.17 -7.68 7.76
CA SER A 90 6.67 -8.17 6.48
C SER A 90 5.17 -7.88 6.40
N PHE A 91 4.66 -7.54 5.21
CA PHE A 91 3.24 -7.31 5.02
C PHE A 91 2.73 -7.95 3.72
N THR A 92 1.42 -8.16 3.67
CA THR A 92 0.72 -8.55 2.45
C THR A 92 -0.59 -7.78 2.40
N SER A 93 -0.88 -7.22 1.24
CA SER A 93 -2.16 -6.59 0.91
C SER A 93 -2.72 -7.27 -0.33
N ASN A 94 -4.03 -7.50 -0.34
CA ASN A 94 -4.75 -7.97 -1.52
C ASN A 94 -6.02 -7.15 -1.68
N PHE A 95 -6.31 -6.74 -2.91
CA PHE A 95 -7.49 -5.95 -3.21
C PHE A 95 -7.96 -6.20 -4.64
N THR A 96 -9.25 -6.00 -4.85
CA THR A 96 -9.88 -6.02 -6.16
C THR A 96 -10.25 -4.62 -6.58
N PHE A 97 -10.04 -4.30 -7.86
CA PHE A 97 -10.35 -2.97 -8.38
C PHE A 97 -10.79 -3.04 -9.84
N VAL A 98 -11.37 -1.93 -10.30
CA VAL A 98 -11.78 -1.72 -11.70
C VAL A 98 -11.31 -0.33 -12.09
N ILE A 99 -10.57 -0.22 -13.19
CA ILE A 99 -10.34 1.04 -13.88
C ILE A 99 -11.23 1.02 -15.11
N LYS A 100 -12.16 1.96 -15.20
CA LYS A 100 -13.08 2.05 -16.33
C LYS A 100 -13.06 3.46 -16.89
N SER A 101 -12.57 3.59 -18.11
CA SER A 101 -12.63 4.86 -18.84
C SER A 101 -14.02 5.10 -19.43
N LEU A 102 -14.47 6.35 -19.42
CA LEU A 102 -15.63 6.81 -20.20
C LEU A 102 -15.32 6.86 -21.70
N ASP A 103 -14.08 7.23 -22.01
CA ASP A 103 -13.55 7.30 -23.37
C ASP A 103 -12.25 6.50 -23.42
N ARG A 104 -12.27 5.36 -24.12
CA ARG A 104 -11.08 4.50 -24.25
C ARG A 104 -9.91 5.20 -24.92
N SER A 105 -10.14 6.30 -25.65
CA SER A 105 -9.07 7.09 -26.27
C SER A 105 -8.41 8.11 -25.32
N ALA A 106 -8.97 8.31 -24.13
CA ALA A 106 -8.49 9.25 -23.11
C ALA A 106 -8.40 8.60 -21.71
N GLN A 107 -8.08 7.31 -21.65
CA GLN A 107 -7.94 6.60 -20.38
C GLN A 107 -6.71 7.12 -19.63
N GLY A 108 -6.93 7.56 -18.39
CA GLY A 108 -5.89 8.01 -17.48
C GLY A 108 -6.48 8.50 -16.14
N ASP A 109 -5.67 8.71 -15.11
CA ASP A 109 -4.22 8.43 -15.08
C ASP A 109 -3.93 7.02 -14.53
N GLY A 110 -4.55 6.62 -13.42
CA GLY A 110 -4.35 5.29 -12.85
C GLY A 110 -4.82 5.17 -11.40
N MET A 111 -4.30 4.19 -10.68
CA MET A 111 -4.44 4.09 -9.22
C MET A 111 -3.19 3.48 -8.59
N ALA A 112 -3.05 3.56 -7.28
CA ALA A 112 -1.95 2.92 -6.58
C ALA A 112 -2.36 2.36 -5.21
N PHE A 113 -1.70 1.27 -4.81
CA PHE A 113 -1.55 0.92 -3.39
C PHE A 113 -0.35 1.68 -2.84
N PHE A 114 -0.47 2.27 -1.65
CA PHE A 114 0.62 3.04 -1.06
C PHE A 114 0.81 2.75 0.43
N VAL A 115 2.04 2.95 0.87
CA VAL A 115 2.46 3.02 2.27
C VAL A 115 3.08 4.39 2.45
N GLY A 116 2.44 5.23 3.26
CA GLY A 116 2.86 6.62 3.50
C GLY A 116 2.95 6.97 4.98
N THR A 117 3.14 8.25 5.25
CA THR A 117 3.23 8.79 6.61
C THR A 117 1.90 8.73 7.37
N TYR A 118 2.00 8.74 8.70
CA TYR A 118 0.86 8.90 9.59
C TYR A 118 0.92 10.26 10.29
N PRO A 119 -0.20 11.01 10.42
CA PRO A 119 -1.52 10.68 9.88
C PRO A 119 -1.55 10.75 8.34
N PRO A 120 -2.37 9.92 7.66
CA PRO A 120 -2.40 9.91 6.21
C PRO A 120 -2.99 11.21 5.69
N ASP A 121 -2.39 11.79 4.67
CA ASP A 121 -2.81 13.03 4.02
C ASP A 121 -2.73 12.90 2.50
N LEU A 122 -3.29 13.85 1.74
CA LEU A 122 -3.07 13.95 0.29
C LEU A 122 -1.96 14.99 0.02
N PRO A 123 -0.87 14.62 -0.67
CA PRO A 123 0.17 15.58 -1.01
C PRO A 123 -0.38 16.73 -1.88
N PRO A 124 0.08 17.98 -1.70
CA PRO A 124 -0.37 19.12 -2.50
C PRO A 124 -0.08 18.93 -3.99
N ASP A 125 -1.00 19.41 -4.83
CA ASP A 125 -0.88 19.37 -6.31
C ASP A 125 -0.56 18.00 -6.92
N SER A 126 -0.90 16.92 -6.22
CA SER A 126 -0.58 15.54 -6.60
C SER A 126 -1.55 14.92 -7.62
N GLY A 127 -2.26 15.74 -8.39
CA GLY A 127 -3.23 15.24 -9.36
C GLY A 127 -2.61 14.69 -10.65
N GLY A 128 -3.45 14.08 -11.48
CA GLY A 128 -3.03 13.53 -12.77
C GLY A 128 -2.10 12.34 -12.62
N GLY A 129 -1.10 12.25 -13.50
CA GLY A 129 -0.05 11.23 -13.49
C GLY A 129 0.79 11.15 -12.21
N LEU A 130 0.61 12.07 -11.25
CA LEU A 130 1.21 11.95 -9.91
C LEU A 130 0.42 11.02 -8.97
N LEU A 131 -0.73 10.51 -9.43
CA LEU A 131 -1.59 9.48 -8.79
C LEU A 131 -2.00 9.78 -7.34
N GLY A 132 -1.94 11.04 -6.93
CA GLY A 132 -2.14 11.44 -5.55
C GLY A 132 -1.02 10.99 -4.62
N LEU A 133 0.16 10.58 -5.13
CA LEU A 133 1.27 9.95 -4.38
C LEU A 133 2.36 10.92 -3.96
N VAL A 134 2.74 11.84 -4.85
CA VAL A 134 3.83 12.79 -4.64
C VAL A 134 3.38 14.20 -5.00
N SER A 135 3.96 15.18 -4.33
CA SER A 135 3.68 16.59 -4.63
C SER A 135 4.27 16.98 -5.97
N SER A 136 3.57 17.88 -6.67
CA SER A 136 4.03 18.34 -7.98
C SER A 136 5.38 19.03 -7.88
N PRO A 137 6.40 18.59 -8.63
CA PRO A 137 7.70 19.27 -8.67
C PRO A 137 7.63 20.61 -9.41
N PHE A 138 6.51 20.91 -10.05
CA PHE A 138 6.30 22.15 -10.81
C PHE A 138 5.75 23.30 -9.97
N ASN A 139 5.34 23.04 -8.73
CA ASN A 139 4.98 24.10 -7.79
C ASN A 139 6.12 24.30 -6.78
N PRO A 140 6.80 25.46 -6.78
CA PRO A 140 7.91 25.73 -5.85
C PRO A 140 7.47 25.84 -4.38
N ASP A 141 6.17 26.01 -4.10
CA ASP A 141 5.63 26.03 -2.73
C ASP A 141 5.56 24.62 -2.11
N ASN A 142 5.70 23.56 -2.92
CA ASN A 142 5.76 22.19 -2.44
C ASN A 142 7.13 21.89 -1.84
N THR A 143 7.16 21.67 -0.53
CA THR A 143 8.39 21.51 0.27
C THR A 143 8.58 20.10 0.81
N ASP A 144 7.64 19.20 0.56
CA ASP A 144 7.58 17.83 1.07
C ASP A 144 8.30 16.81 0.16
N SER A 145 9.37 17.25 -0.52
CA SER A 145 10.22 16.43 -1.38
C SER A 145 11.53 16.03 -0.69
N PRO A 146 12.00 14.77 -0.84
CA PRO A 146 11.32 13.69 -1.55
C PRO A 146 10.12 13.18 -0.75
N ALA A 147 9.10 12.66 -1.44
CA ALA A 147 7.91 12.14 -0.78
C ALA A 147 8.28 10.99 0.16
N ALA A 148 7.62 10.87 1.31
CA ALA A 148 7.81 9.72 2.20
C ALA A 148 6.76 8.65 1.89
N THR A 149 6.90 7.98 0.74
CA THR A 149 5.92 7.01 0.24
C THR A 149 6.59 5.86 -0.52
N VAL A 150 6.09 4.65 -0.32
CA VAL A 150 6.33 3.50 -1.19
C VAL A 150 5.00 3.12 -1.81
N ALA A 151 4.95 2.98 -3.13
CA ALA A 151 3.72 2.65 -3.83
C ALA A 151 3.91 1.53 -4.86
N VAL A 152 2.79 0.90 -5.17
CA VAL A 152 2.62 0.04 -6.32
C VAL A 152 1.55 0.69 -7.17
N GLU A 153 1.96 1.28 -8.29
CA GLU A 153 1.06 1.93 -9.22
C GLU A 153 0.55 0.97 -10.30
N PHE A 154 -0.67 1.24 -10.74
CA PHE A 154 -1.34 0.64 -11.87
C PHE A 154 -1.63 1.80 -12.83
N ASP A 155 -0.61 2.13 -13.62
CA ASP A 155 -0.58 3.33 -14.45
C ASP A 155 -1.20 3.04 -15.82
N ALA A 156 -2.29 3.75 -16.10
CA ALA A 156 -3.08 3.60 -17.31
C ALA A 156 -2.77 4.68 -18.37
N PHE A 157 -1.81 5.58 -18.11
CA PHE A 157 -1.48 6.68 -18.99
C PHE A 157 0.02 7.02 -18.98
N ARG A 158 0.67 6.90 -20.13
CA ARG A 158 2.10 7.22 -20.25
C ARG A 158 2.41 8.72 -20.25
N ASN A 159 2.97 9.22 -19.16
CA ASN A 159 3.65 10.50 -18.99
C ASN A 159 5.14 10.47 -19.41
N GLU A 160 5.85 11.60 -19.29
CA GLU A 160 7.24 11.73 -19.71
C GLU A 160 8.24 10.92 -18.87
N TRP A 161 7.89 10.60 -17.62
CA TRP A 161 8.73 9.81 -16.70
C TRP A 161 8.53 8.30 -16.84
N ASP A 162 7.57 7.86 -17.66
CA ASP A 162 7.17 6.47 -17.76
C ASP A 162 7.99 5.66 -18.78
N PRO A 163 7.95 4.32 -18.68
CA PRO A 163 8.60 3.44 -19.64
C PRO A 163 8.13 3.67 -21.07
N LYS A 164 9.07 3.85 -21.99
CA LYS A 164 8.77 4.17 -23.40
C LYS A 164 8.20 3.00 -24.21
N ASN A 165 8.35 1.77 -23.71
CA ASN A 165 7.99 0.53 -24.42
C ASN A 165 6.56 0.06 -24.16
N THR A 166 5.75 0.82 -23.42
CA THR A 166 4.37 0.49 -23.11
C THR A 166 3.54 1.77 -22.96
N TRP A 167 2.21 1.66 -23.07
CA TRP A 167 1.28 2.75 -22.74
C TRP A 167 0.75 2.69 -21.31
N CYS A 168 1.03 1.60 -20.62
CA CYS A 168 0.62 1.34 -19.25
C CYS A 168 1.46 0.24 -18.61
N HIS A 169 1.57 0.29 -17.29
CA HIS A 169 2.44 -0.63 -16.55
C HIS A 169 1.95 -0.81 -15.11
N VAL A 170 2.52 -1.82 -14.47
CA VAL A 170 2.57 -1.86 -13.00
C VAL A 170 3.95 -1.38 -12.58
N GLY A 171 4.00 -0.38 -11.71
CA GLY A 171 5.22 0.26 -11.23
C GLY A 171 5.44 0.05 -9.73
N VAL A 172 6.69 0.07 -9.30
CA VAL A 172 7.08 0.20 -7.89
C VAL A 172 7.75 1.55 -7.72
N ASP A 173 7.18 2.36 -6.84
CA ASP A 173 7.57 3.74 -6.65
C ASP A 173 8.16 3.91 -5.26
N VAL A 174 9.31 4.59 -5.18
CA VAL A 174 10.00 4.85 -3.91
C VAL A 174 10.32 6.33 -3.85
N ASN A 175 9.55 7.05 -3.05
CA ASN A 175 9.69 8.48 -2.78
C ASN A 175 9.56 9.42 -4.01
N ASN A 176 9.20 8.88 -5.17
CA ASN A 176 9.08 9.58 -6.45
C ASN A 176 8.08 8.83 -7.35
N ILE A 177 7.44 9.53 -8.29
CA ILE A 177 6.49 8.94 -9.25
C ILE A 177 7.17 8.10 -10.32
N SER A 178 8.45 8.37 -10.64
CA SER A 178 9.18 7.53 -11.59
C SER A 178 9.54 6.20 -10.95
N SER A 179 8.94 5.11 -11.43
CA SER A 179 9.11 3.78 -10.84
C SER A 179 10.55 3.30 -10.87
N VAL A 180 11.01 2.73 -9.76
CA VAL A 180 12.33 2.09 -9.65
C VAL A 180 12.35 0.69 -10.28
N ALA A 181 11.19 0.07 -10.45
CA ALA A 181 10.99 -1.18 -11.17
C ALA A 181 9.57 -1.19 -11.77
N TYR A 182 9.40 -1.81 -12.94
CA TYR A 182 8.09 -1.88 -13.59
C TYR A 182 7.92 -3.17 -14.40
N ALA A 183 6.68 -3.51 -14.71
CA ALA A 183 6.29 -4.51 -15.68
C ALA A 183 5.38 -3.87 -16.74
N ALA A 184 5.81 -3.91 -18.01
CA ALA A 184 5.00 -3.45 -19.13
C ALA A 184 3.78 -4.35 -19.34
N LEU A 185 2.62 -3.74 -19.57
CA LEU A 185 1.37 -4.45 -19.86
C LEU A 185 1.02 -4.34 -21.35
N PRO A 186 0.17 -5.25 -21.88
CA PRO A 186 -0.33 -5.14 -23.25
C PRO A 186 -1.18 -3.87 -23.46
N ASP A 187 -1.26 -3.42 -24.73
CA ASP A 187 -2.15 -2.32 -25.13
C ASP A 187 -3.61 -2.59 -24.70
N GLY A 188 -4.31 -1.53 -24.28
CA GLY A 188 -5.69 -1.66 -23.77
C GLY A 188 -5.78 -2.38 -22.42
N CYS A 189 -4.68 -2.36 -21.65
CA CYS A 189 -4.59 -2.76 -20.26
C CYS A 189 -5.70 -2.18 -19.38
N PHE A 190 -5.89 -2.82 -18.22
CA PHE A 190 -6.91 -2.47 -17.25
C PHE A 190 -8.32 -2.36 -17.84
N ASN A 191 -8.75 -3.45 -18.50
CA ASN A 191 -10.08 -3.59 -19.07
C ASN A 191 -10.86 -4.69 -18.33
N GLY A 192 -11.50 -4.32 -17.23
CA GLY A 192 -12.34 -5.23 -16.44
C GLY A 192 -12.01 -5.22 -14.96
N ALA A 193 -12.46 -6.24 -14.25
CA ALA A 193 -12.09 -6.48 -12.86
C ALA A 193 -10.69 -7.08 -12.76
N MET A 194 -9.95 -6.64 -11.75
CA MET A 194 -8.60 -7.11 -11.47
C MET A 194 -8.43 -7.37 -9.99
N SER A 195 -7.52 -8.30 -9.69
CA SER A 195 -7.06 -8.61 -8.34
C SER A 195 -5.55 -8.37 -8.27
N ALA A 196 -5.09 -7.68 -7.24
CA ALA A 196 -3.67 -7.43 -7.03
C ALA A 196 -3.21 -7.83 -5.63
N TRP A 197 -2.06 -8.51 -5.57
CA TRP A 197 -1.37 -8.87 -4.34
C TRP A 197 -0.06 -8.11 -4.25
N VAL A 198 0.11 -7.33 -3.17
CA VAL A 198 1.34 -6.63 -2.84
C VAL A 198 1.93 -7.29 -1.60
N ARG A 199 3.15 -7.80 -1.71
CA ARG A 199 3.84 -8.48 -0.61
C ARG A 199 5.23 -7.90 -0.42
N TYR A 200 5.51 -7.46 0.80
CA TYR A 200 6.85 -7.11 1.25
C TYR A 200 7.38 -8.20 2.18
N ASP A 201 8.51 -8.80 1.80
CA ASP A 201 9.28 -9.73 2.62
C ASP A 201 10.47 -8.99 3.24
N ALA A 202 10.41 -8.78 4.56
CA ALA A 202 11.45 -8.04 5.29
C ALA A 202 12.79 -8.77 5.30
N ASN A 203 12.79 -10.10 5.35
CA ASN A 203 14.03 -10.90 5.38
C ASN A 203 14.76 -10.83 4.04
N ALA A 204 14.00 -10.84 2.94
CA ALA A 204 14.55 -10.71 1.59
C ALA A 204 14.70 -9.25 1.12
N SER A 205 14.21 -8.28 1.92
CA SER A 205 14.06 -6.87 1.53
C SER A 205 13.41 -6.71 0.15
N ARG A 206 12.35 -7.48 -0.11
CA ARG A 206 11.76 -7.60 -1.45
C ARG A 206 10.28 -7.26 -1.43
N LEU A 207 9.92 -6.23 -2.19
CA LEU A 207 8.55 -5.96 -2.58
C LEU A 207 8.24 -6.75 -3.86
N SER A 208 7.10 -7.43 -3.87
CA SER A 208 6.61 -8.20 -5.01
C SER A 208 5.15 -7.89 -5.26
N VAL A 209 4.78 -7.85 -6.53
CA VAL A 209 3.43 -7.55 -6.99
C VAL A 209 2.98 -8.65 -7.92
N THR A 210 1.75 -9.10 -7.74
CA THR A 210 1.06 -9.97 -8.70
C THR A 210 -0.23 -9.28 -9.09
N LEU A 211 -0.45 -9.10 -10.39
CA LEU A 211 -1.69 -8.58 -10.94
C LEU A 211 -2.37 -9.71 -11.71
N ARG A 212 -3.66 -9.90 -11.49
CA ARG A 212 -4.49 -10.83 -12.26
C ARG A 212 -5.65 -10.08 -12.89
N PHE A 213 -5.83 -10.28 -14.19
CA PHE A 213 -7.03 -9.86 -14.91
C PHE A 213 -8.12 -10.91 -14.69
N ASP A 214 -9.15 -10.58 -13.91
CA ASP A 214 -10.14 -11.57 -13.48
C ASP A 214 -11.06 -11.99 -14.65
N ASP A 215 -11.33 -11.08 -15.58
CA ASP A 215 -12.12 -11.34 -16.78
C ASP A 215 -11.28 -11.95 -17.94
N GLN A 216 -9.95 -11.90 -17.83
CA GLN A 216 -8.99 -12.41 -18.83
C GLN A 216 -7.77 -13.07 -18.16
N PRO A 217 -7.94 -14.20 -17.45
CA PRO A 217 -6.92 -14.76 -16.56
C PRO A 217 -5.63 -15.24 -17.25
N GLY A 218 -5.56 -15.25 -18.59
CA GLY A 218 -4.37 -15.62 -19.38
C GLY A 218 -3.38 -14.49 -19.67
N LEU A 219 -3.63 -13.27 -19.19
CA LEU A 219 -2.77 -12.09 -19.40
C LEU A 219 -2.03 -11.62 -18.12
N GLY A 220 -2.24 -12.31 -16.99
CA GLY A 220 -1.65 -11.98 -15.68
C GLY A 220 -0.45 -12.85 -15.32
#